data_AF-A0A7D7WM75-F1
#
_entry.id   AF-A0A7D7WM75-F1
#
_cell.length_a   1.000
_cell.length_b   1.000
_cell.length_c   1.000
_cell.angle_alpha   90.00
_cell.angle_beta   90.00
_cell.angle_gamma   90.00
#
_symmetry.space_group_name_H-M   'P 1'
#
loop_
_entity.id
_entity.type
_entity.pdbx_description
1 polymer ?
#
loop_
_entity_poly.entity_id
_entity_poly.type
_entity_poly.pdbx_seq_one_letter_code
_entity_poly.pdbx_strand_id
1 'polypeptide(L)'
;MGNLKDNFNPFMQSQYYIRTYNLNLNSSMEIKVETRALGNQNHILLTKASLKSISILAHKKSMNRKGIQNLIKLKKHTEFNLFYDKNNIKFSLNFEDKNKRTINLVPHLNYHGLLSIYNAIKEGPKSGSLLFESSFYITIDYKWTFLNFLEFEKKLTKIKLIHSHETKYLYYLSISKNINKLLKILINNKKLKEFIK
;
A
#
# COMPACT_ATOMS: atom_id res chain seq x y z
N MET A 1 13.17 19.43 -18.99
CA MET A 1 11.78 19.92 -19.15
C MET A 1 10.83 18.88 -18.57
N GLY A 2 10.07 19.04 -17.48
CA GLY A 2 9.97 20.01 -16.39
C GLY A 2 9.09 19.33 -15.30
N ASN A 3 9.48 19.51 -14.03
CA ASN A 3 8.75 19.26 -12.77
C ASN A 3 7.67 18.17 -12.69
N LEU A 4 7.96 17.08 -11.94
CA LEU A 4 6.93 16.21 -11.36
C LEU A 4 7.29 15.86 -9.91
N LYS A 5 6.77 16.63 -8.95
CA LYS A 5 6.19 16.18 -7.65
C LYS A 5 6.92 15.17 -6.74
N ASP A 6 8.20 14.86 -6.92
CA ASP A 6 8.88 13.71 -6.27
C ASP A 6 9.19 13.83 -4.75
N ASN A 7 8.74 14.88 -4.08
CA ASN A 7 8.93 15.05 -2.63
C ASN A 7 7.64 15.41 -1.87
N PHE A 8 6.46 15.26 -2.50
CA PHE A 8 5.22 15.47 -1.77
C PHE A 8 4.92 14.29 -0.85
N ASN A 9 5.16 14.47 0.44
CA ASN A 9 4.66 13.55 1.46
C ASN A 9 3.14 13.78 1.62
N PRO A 10 2.28 12.84 1.20
CA PRO A 10 0.83 13.01 1.26
C PRO A 10 0.27 13.05 2.69
N PHE A 11 1.13 12.81 3.69
CA PHE A 11 0.79 12.89 5.12
C PHE A 11 1.23 14.20 5.78
N MET A 12 2.01 15.07 5.12
CA MET A 12 2.56 16.28 5.77
C MET A 12 1.50 17.30 6.22
N GLN A 13 0.31 17.30 5.62
CA GLN A 13 -0.76 18.24 5.98
C GLN A 13 -1.69 17.71 7.07
N SER A 14 -1.54 16.45 7.50
CA SER A 14 -2.49 15.77 8.40
C SER A 14 -1.77 15.12 9.57
N GLN A 15 -2.29 15.34 10.77
CA GLN A 15 -1.79 14.66 11.97
C GLN A 15 -2.54 13.34 12.19
N TYR A 16 -1.79 12.29 12.55
CA TYR A 16 -2.35 10.96 12.79
C TYR A 16 -1.99 10.43 14.17
N TYR A 17 -2.93 9.74 14.82
CA TYR A 17 -2.58 8.75 15.83
C TYR A 17 -2.05 7.53 15.09
N ILE A 18 -0.80 7.16 15.35
CA ILE A 18 -0.12 6.08 14.65
C ILE A 18 0.09 4.93 15.62
N ARG A 19 -0.21 3.71 15.18
CA ARG A 19 0.17 2.50 15.90
C ARG A 19 0.77 1.48 14.94
N THR A 20 1.95 0.98 15.27
CA THR A 20 2.69 0.02 14.45
C THR A 20 2.63 -1.36 15.08
N TYR A 21 2.36 -2.37 14.25
CA TYR A 21 2.26 -3.77 14.63
C TYR A 21 3.30 -4.57 13.85
N ASN A 22 4.24 -5.19 14.57
CA ASN A 22 5.20 -6.10 13.96
C ASN A 22 4.48 -7.35 13.47
N LEU A 23 4.87 -7.83 12.28
CA LEU A 23 4.25 -8.97 11.63
C LEU A 23 5.26 -10.11 11.53
N ASN A 24 4.86 -11.29 11.97
CA ASN A 24 5.57 -12.52 11.65
C ASN A 24 4.97 -13.12 10.37
N LEU A 25 5.11 -12.41 9.25
CA LEU A 25 4.58 -12.81 7.95
C LEU A 25 5.71 -12.87 6.93
N ASN A 26 5.90 -14.04 6.31
CA ASN A 26 6.83 -14.20 5.20
C ASN A 26 6.24 -13.63 3.90
N SER A 27 6.06 -12.32 3.84
CA SER A 27 5.63 -11.57 2.68
C SER A 27 6.76 -10.65 2.22
N SER A 28 6.93 -10.54 0.91
CA SER A 28 7.94 -9.70 0.29
C SER A 28 7.34 -8.91 -0.86
N MET A 29 8.00 -7.82 -1.20
CA MET A 29 7.70 -7.00 -2.35
C MET A 29 8.93 -6.79 -3.23
N GLU A 30 8.67 -6.44 -4.47
CA GLU A 30 9.65 -6.03 -5.44
C GLU A 30 9.08 -4.89 -6.28
N ILE A 31 9.73 -3.73 -6.26
CA ILE A 31 9.46 -2.63 -7.18
C ILE A 31 10.54 -2.64 -8.24
N LYS A 32 10.13 -2.56 -9.51
CA LYS A 32 11.04 -2.35 -10.63
C LYS A 32 10.51 -1.26 -11.54
N VAL A 33 11.44 -0.48 -12.06
CA VAL A 33 11.22 0.52 -13.11
C VAL A 33 12.01 0.09 -14.34
N GLU A 34 11.33 0.04 -15.49
CA GLU A 34 11.94 -0.24 -16.79
C GLU A 34 11.55 0.86 -17.79
N THR A 35 12.48 1.30 -18.62
CA THR A 35 12.22 2.28 -19.69
C THR A 35 12.26 1.57 -21.04
N ARG A 36 11.24 1.75 -21.89
CA ARG A 36 11.24 1.13 -23.24
C ARG A 36 12.09 1.86 -24.28
N ALA A 37 12.71 3.00 -23.93
CA ALA A 37 13.45 3.81 -24.90
C ALA A 37 14.81 3.16 -25.25
N LEU A 38 14.94 2.72 -26.50
CA LEU A 38 16.14 2.09 -27.09
C LEU A 38 17.44 2.92 -27.00
N GLY A 39 17.37 4.20 -26.59
CA GLY A 39 18.50 5.14 -26.64
C GLY A 39 19.24 5.39 -25.32
N ASN A 40 18.68 5.02 -24.16
CA ASN A 40 19.36 5.21 -22.87
C ASN A 40 19.18 3.97 -22.01
N GLN A 41 20.31 3.36 -21.67
CA GLN A 41 20.46 2.17 -20.86
C GLN A 41 19.49 2.15 -19.68
N ASN A 42 18.72 1.05 -19.58
CA ASN A 42 17.69 0.79 -18.57
C ASN A 42 18.18 1.17 -17.16
N HIS A 43 17.70 2.30 -16.60
CA HIS A 43 17.85 2.56 -15.18
C HIS A 43 16.94 1.60 -14.40
N ILE A 44 17.40 0.37 -14.20
CA ILE A 44 16.69 -0.65 -13.42
C ILE A 44 16.90 -0.34 -11.94
N LEU A 45 16.00 0.46 -11.35
CA LEU A 45 15.90 0.52 -9.90
C LEU A 45 15.08 -0.68 -9.43
N LEU A 46 15.76 -1.76 -9.05
CA LEU A 46 15.15 -2.93 -8.44
C LEU A 46 15.25 -2.84 -6.92
N THR A 47 14.11 -2.69 -6.26
CA THR A 47 14.04 -2.67 -4.80
C THR A 47 13.27 -3.90 -4.32
N LYS A 48 13.94 -4.77 -3.56
CA LYS A 48 13.35 -5.99 -2.96
C LYS A 48 13.35 -5.84 -1.45
N ALA A 49 12.22 -6.13 -0.82
CA ALA A 49 12.07 -5.94 0.62
C ALA A 49 11.07 -6.92 1.23
N SER A 50 11.23 -7.18 2.53
CA SER A 50 10.39 -8.09 3.31
C SER A 50 9.48 -7.28 4.22
N LEU A 51 8.21 -7.65 4.31
CA LEU A 51 7.24 -6.98 5.17
C LEU A 51 7.60 -7.24 6.64
N LYS A 52 7.85 -6.18 7.40
CA LYS A 52 8.21 -6.27 8.83
C LYS A 52 7.06 -5.87 9.74
N SER A 53 6.32 -4.85 9.35
CA SER A 53 5.24 -4.31 10.18
C SER A 53 4.16 -3.64 9.34
N ILE A 54 3.06 -3.32 10.01
CA ILE A 54 2.03 -2.43 9.49
C ILE A 54 1.81 -1.30 10.48
N SER A 55 1.77 -0.06 9.98
CA SER A 55 1.28 1.07 10.76
C SER A 55 -0.16 1.38 10.38
N ILE A 56 -1.01 1.53 11.39
CA ILE A 56 -2.38 2.02 11.25
C ILE A 56 -2.38 3.48 11.71
N LEU A 57 -2.84 4.36 10.82
CA LEU A 57 -2.85 5.81 11.01
C LEU A 57 -4.30 6.27 11.08
N ALA A 58 -4.72 6.90 12.16
CA ALA A 58 -6.08 7.42 12.31
C ALA A 58 -6.07 8.95 12.46
N HIS A 59 -6.87 9.63 11.64
CA HIS A 59 -6.82 11.08 11.47
C HIS A 59 -7.19 11.85 12.76
N LYS A 60 -6.22 12.55 13.37
CA LYS A 60 -6.39 13.16 14.70
C LYS A 60 -7.54 14.17 14.74
N LYS A 61 -7.63 15.06 13.75
CA LYS A 61 -8.67 16.12 13.74
C LYS A 61 -10.08 15.52 13.67
N SER A 62 -10.27 14.50 12.83
CA SER A 62 -11.56 13.80 12.73
C SER A 62 -11.90 13.08 14.04
N MET A 63 -10.92 12.43 14.66
CA MET A 63 -11.10 11.69 15.91
C MET A 63 -11.36 12.60 17.12
N ASN A 64 -10.59 13.68 17.25
CA ASN A 64 -10.72 14.62 18.37
C ASN A 64 -12.07 15.33 18.37
N ARG A 65 -12.65 15.63 17.19
CA ARG A 65 -14.02 16.15 17.06
C ARG A 65 -15.08 15.22 17.67
N LYS A 66 -14.75 13.96 17.89
CA LYS A 66 -15.60 12.92 18.49
C LYS A 66 -15.11 12.50 19.88
N GLY A 67 -14.17 13.23 20.48
CA GLY A 67 -13.58 12.92 21.79
C GLY A 67 -12.64 11.71 21.80
N ILE A 68 -12.21 11.21 20.64
CA ILE A 68 -11.41 9.99 20.52
C ILE A 68 -9.93 10.34 20.44
N GLN A 69 -9.16 9.93 21.45
CA GLN A 69 -7.76 10.35 21.62
C GLN A 69 -6.72 9.32 21.15
N ASN A 70 -7.12 8.14 20.68
CA ASN A 70 -6.21 7.15 20.07
C ASN A 70 -7.00 6.03 19.37
N LEU A 71 -6.26 5.16 18.66
CA LEU A 71 -6.81 4.04 17.89
C LEU A 71 -7.50 2.97 18.77
N ILE A 72 -7.02 2.75 20.00
CA ILE A 72 -7.63 1.78 20.94
C ILE A 72 -9.03 2.25 21.36
N LYS A 73 -9.20 3.55 21.63
CA LYS A 73 -10.51 4.13 21.93
C LYS A 73 -11.42 4.02 20.70
N LEU A 74 -10.90 4.32 19.50
CA LEU A 74 -11.66 4.25 18.25
C LEU A 74 -12.23 2.85 18.00
N LYS A 75 -11.48 1.79 18.27
CA LYS A 75 -11.94 0.42 18.03
C LYS A 75 -13.25 0.11 18.77
N LYS A 76 -13.46 0.65 19.97
CA LYS A 76 -14.68 0.44 20.77
C LYS A 76 -15.79 1.44 20.43
N HIS A 77 -15.50 2.48 19.65
CA HIS A 77 -16.45 3.52 19.30
C HIS A 77 -17.47 3.03 18.26
N THR A 78 -18.69 3.55 18.33
CA THR A 78 -19.80 3.23 17.40
C THR A 78 -19.50 3.68 15.98
N GLU A 79 -18.82 4.83 15.82
CA GLU A 79 -18.44 5.38 14.52
C GLU A 79 -17.23 4.70 13.85
N PHE A 80 -16.69 3.59 14.38
CA PHE A 80 -15.50 2.94 13.78
C PHE A 80 -15.66 2.71 12.26
N ASN A 81 -16.82 2.21 11.83
CA ASN A 81 -17.11 1.96 10.41
C ASN A 81 -17.10 3.25 9.60
N LEU A 82 -17.70 4.33 10.12
CA LEU A 82 -17.68 5.64 9.46
C LEU A 82 -16.24 6.15 9.25
N PHE A 83 -15.35 5.97 10.23
CA PHE A 83 -13.94 6.35 10.09
C PHE A 83 -13.22 5.50 9.04
N TYR A 84 -13.51 4.21 8.98
CA TYR A 84 -13.00 3.31 7.97
C TYR A 84 -13.48 3.70 6.56
N ASP A 85 -14.79 3.87 6.38
CA ASP A 85 -15.42 4.17 5.09
C ASP A 85 -15.00 5.53 4.54
N LYS A 86 -14.80 6.53 5.42
CA LYS A 86 -14.33 7.87 5.05
C LYS A 86 -12.81 7.97 4.86
N ASN A 87 -12.09 6.86 4.79
CA ASN A 87 -10.63 6.83 4.61
C ASN A 87 -9.86 7.61 5.72
N ASN A 88 -10.47 7.78 6.90
CA ASN A 88 -9.84 8.43 8.06
C ASN A 88 -8.90 7.46 8.82
N ILE A 89 -9.01 6.16 8.54
CA ILE A 89 -8.04 5.14 8.94
C ILE A 89 -7.22 4.78 7.70
N LYS A 90 -5.90 4.91 7.77
CA LYS A 90 -4.95 4.58 6.71
C LYS A 90 -3.95 3.53 7.14
N PHE A 91 -3.37 2.84 6.15
CA PHE A 91 -2.40 1.78 6.38
C PHE A 91 -1.07 2.12 5.73
N SER A 92 0.02 1.84 6.43
CA SER A 92 1.37 1.81 5.86
C SER A 92 1.92 0.41 6.02
N LEU A 93 2.14 -0.28 4.91
CA LEU A 93 2.83 -1.55 4.88
C LEU A 93 4.32 -1.26 4.89
N ASN A 94 5.01 -1.66 5.96
CA ASN A 94 6.40 -1.27 6.20
C ASN A 94 7.31 -2.45 5.87
N PHE A 95 8.06 -2.29 4.80
CA PHE A 95 9.02 -3.25 4.32
C PHE A 95 10.44 -2.81 4.65
N GLU A 96 11.33 -3.79 4.74
CA GLU A 96 12.75 -3.58 4.99
C GLU A 96 13.55 -4.35 3.94
N ASP A 97 14.47 -3.67 3.27
CA ASP A 97 15.38 -4.30 2.33
C ASP A 97 16.60 -4.93 3.02
N LYS A 98 17.46 -5.59 2.25
CA LYS A 98 18.69 -6.22 2.77
C LYS A 98 19.68 -5.22 3.42
N ASN A 99 19.57 -3.93 3.09
CA ASN A 99 20.40 -2.85 3.61
C ASN A 99 19.73 -2.14 4.79
N LYS A 100 18.67 -2.71 5.37
CA LYS A 100 17.87 -2.13 6.46
C LYS A 100 17.18 -0.81 6.10
N ARG A 101 17.00 -0.52 4.80
CA ARG A 101 16.25 0.65 4.37
C ARG A 101 14.76 0.37 4.50
N THR A 102 14.07 1.36 5.04
CA THR A 102 12.62 1.28 5.22
C THR A 102 11.93 1.71 3.93
N ILE A 103 11.00 0.87 3.49
CA ILE A 103 10.14 1.13 2.34
C ILE A 103 8.70 1.10 2.82
N ASN A 104 8.00 2.23 2.76
CA ASN A 104 6.59 2.27 3.14
C ASN A 104 5.71 2.25 1.89
N LEU A 105 4.80 1.29 1.84
CA LEU A 105 3.78 1.20 0.80
C LEU A 105 2.44 1.60 1.41
N VAL A 106 1.92 2.77 1.01
CA VAL A 106 0.67 3.32 1.51
C VAL A 106 -0.37 3.36 0.40
N PRO A 107 -1.52 2.66 0.53
CA PRO A 107 -2.60 2.80 -0.42
C PRO A 107 -3.14 4.24 -0.45
N HIS A 108 -3.37 4.78 -1.64
CA HIS A 108 -4.03 6.08 -1.79
C HIS A 108 -5.45 6.05 -1.22
N LEU A 109 -6.21 5.02 -1.63
CA LEU A 109 -7.52 4.66 -1.08
C LEU A 109 -7.40 3.25 -0.51
N ASN A 110 -7.56 3.11 0.80
CA ASN A 110 -7.28 1.84 1.47
C ASN A 110 -8.16 0.70 0.95
N TYR A 111 -9.45 0.97 0.80
CA TYR A 111 -10.39 -0.01 0.32
C TYR A 111 -10.05 -0.42 -1.12
N HIS A 112 -9.99 0.52 -2.07
CA HIS A 112 -9.76 0.19 -3.49
C HIS A 112 -8.37 -0.41 -3.76
N GLY A 113 -7.31 0.17 -3.19
CA GLY A 113 -5.95 -0.28 -3.44
C GLY A 113 -5.72 -1.71 -2.93
N LEU A 114 -6.08 -1.98 -1.68
CA LEU A 114 -5.86 -3.30 -1.06
C LEU A 114 -6.87 -4.35 -1.52
N LEU A 115 -8.14 -3.98 -1.76
CA LEU A 115 -9.17 -4.90 -2.24
C LEU A 115 -8.85 -5.41 -3.65
N SER A 116 -8.36 -4.54 -4.54
CA SER A 116 -8.02 -4.94 -5.91
C SER A 116 -6.89 -5.98 -5.91
N ILE A 117 -5.87 -5.81 -5.05
CA ILE A 117 -4.82 -6.82 -4.88
C ILE A 117 -5.40 -8.13 -4.31
N TYR A 118 -6.25 -8.02 -3.28
CA TYR A 118 -6.86 -9.20 -2.65
C TYR A 118 -7.70 -10.02 -3.63
N ASN A 119 -8.50 -9.35 -4.46
CA ASN A 119 -9.33 -10.00 -5.48
C ASN A 119 -8.45 -10.61 -6.57
N ALA A 120 -7.47 -9.85 -7.09
CA ALA A 120 -6.58 -10.33 -8.14
C ALA A 120 -5.72 -11.54 -7.68
N ILE A 121 -5.41 -11.68 -6.39
CA ILE A 121 -4.77 -12.90 -5.86
C ILE A 121 -5.71 -14.12 -5.97
N LYS A 122 -7.02 -13.92 -5.80
CA LYS A 122 -8.05 -14.95 -5.71
C LYS A 122 -8.73 -15.31 -7.02
N GLU A 123 -8.72 -14.41 -8.00
CA GLU A 123 -9.36 -14.61 -9.29
C GLU A 123 -8.87 -15.88 -9.99
N GLY A 124 -9.66 -16.41 -10.93
CA GLY A 124 -9.29 -17.57 -11.76
C GLY A 124 -8.23 -17.25 -12.83
N PRO A 125 -8.44 -16.24 -13.69
CA PRO A 125 -7.53 -15.88 -14.79
C PRO A 125 -6.11 -15.54 -14.32
N LYS A 126 -5.09 -15.99 -15.08
CA LYS A 126 -3.66 -15.75 -14.76
C LYS A 126 -3.26 -14.27 -14.86
N SER A 127 -3.97 -13.46 -15.62
CA SER A 127 -3.75 -12.02 -15.78
C SER A 127 -5.05 -11.33 -16.15
N GLY A 128 -5.11 -10.00 -15.99
CA GLY A 128 -6.27 -9.19 -16.35
C GLY A 128 -6.21 -7.79 -15.76
N SER A 129 -7.28 -7.03 -15.97
CA SER A 129 -7.45 -5.72 -15.35
C SER A 129 -7.80 -5.85 -13.86
N LEU A 130 -7.33 -4.92 -13.04
CA LEU A 130 -7.73 -4.81 -11.65
C LEU A 130 -9.18 -4.33 -11.55
N LEU A 131 -9.93 -4.83 -10.55
CA LEU A 131 -11.31 -4.40 -10.27
C LEU A 131 -11.42 -2.88 -10.08
N PHE A 132 -10.44 -2.30 -9.40
CA PHE A 132 -10.23 -0.86 -9.33
C PHE A 132 -8.77 -0.55 -9.59
N GLU A 133 -8.53 0.64 -10.12
CA GLU A 133 -7.19 1.24 -10.16
C GLU A 133 -6.53 1.18 -8.76
N SER A 134 -5.36 0.54 -8.69
CA SER A 134 -4.64 0.34 -7.44
C SER A 134 -3.46 1.30 -7.37
N SER A 135 -3.67 2.38 -6.61
CA SER A 135 -2.70 3.46 -6.44
C SER A 135 -2.04 3.42 -5.07
N PHE A 136 -0.72 3.64 -5.04
CA PHE A 136 0.09 3.66 -3.85
C PHE A 136 1.05 4.84 -3.83
N TYR A 137 1.23 5.38 -2.64
CA TYR A 137 2.40 6.18 -2.31
C TYR A 137 3.48 5.26 -1.75
N ILE A 138 4.64 5.28 -2.39
CA ILE A 138 5.80 4.51 -1.97
C ILE A 138 6.83 5.48 -1.41
N THR A 139 7.40 5.17 -0.26
CA THR A 139 8.64 5.81 0.18
C THR A 139 9.80 4.87 0.13
N ILE A 140 10.95 5.40 -0.27
CA ILE A 140 12.25 4.78 -0.08
C ILE A 140 13.14 5.88 0.50
N ASP A 141 13.65 5.67 1.71
CA ASP A 141 14.47 6.68 2.42
C ASP A 141 13.81 8.07 2.42
N TYR A 142 12.50 8.11 2.71
CA TYR A 142 11.66 9.32 2.79
C TYR A 142 11.38 10.05 1.46
N LYS A 143 11.88 9.57 0.32
CA LYS A 143 11.50 10.07 -1.01
C LYS A 143 10.19 9.43 -1.44
N TRP A 144 9.19 10.24 -1.76
CA TRP A 144 7.83 9.80 -2.05
C TRP A 144 7.59 9.69 -3.55
N THR A 145 7.13 8.53 -4.00
CA THR A 145 6.73 8.29 -5.39
C THR A 145 5.28 7.80 -5.41
N PHE A 146 4.44 8.43 -6.22
CA PHE A 146 3.09 7.95 -6.46
C PHE A 146 3.11 6.97 -7.63
N LEU A 147 2.72 5.72 -7.37
CA LEU A 147 2.59 4.68 -8.38
C LEU A 147 1.13 4.26 -8.51
N ASN A 148 0.78 3.88 -9.72
CA ASN A 148 -0.58 3.57 -10.09
C ASN A 148 -0.60 2.34 -10.99
N PHE A 149 -1.48 1.38 -10.71
CA PHE A 149 -1.56 0.10 -11.41
C PHE A 149 -2.98 -0.18 -11.89
N LEU A 150 -3.10 -0.60 -13.15
CA LEU A 150 -4.37 -0.92 -13.80
C LEU A 150 -4.55 -2.42 -14.03
N GLU A 151 -3.45 -3.16 -14.11
CA GLU A 151 -3.47 -4.58 -14.50
C GLU A 151 -2.69 -5.45 -13.53
N PHE A 152 -2.95 -6.76 -13.58
CA PHE A 152 -2.23 -7.75 -12.81
C PHE A 152 -1.81 -8.97 -13.63
N GLU A 153 -0.74 -9.62 -13.16
CA GLU A 153 -0.25 -10.91 -13.63
C GLU A 153 0.08 -11.79 -12.42
N LYS A 154 -0.52 -12.96 -12.34
CA LYS A 154 -0.28 -13.94 -11.27
C LYS A 154 0.89 -14.84 -11.66
N LYS A 155 1.90 -14.85 -10.81
CA LYS A 155 2.96 -15.85 -10.80
C LYS A 155 2.67 -16.91 -9.73
N LEU A 156 3.45 -17.98 -9.67
CA LEU A 156 3.23 -19.07 -8.72
C LEU A 156 3.07 -18.53 -7.27
N THR A 157 4.03 -17.72 -6.82
CA THR A 157 4.10 -17.23 -5.43
C THR A 157 3.83 -15.73 -5.28
N LYS A 158 3.68 -14.99 -6.38
CA LYS A 158 3.54 -13.52 -6.39
C LYS A 158 2.39 -13.07 -7.28
N ILE A 159 1.90 -11.87 -7.01
CA ILE A 159 1.10 -11.09 -7.95
C ILE A 159 1.93 -9.88 -8.38
N LYS A 160 1.99 -9.63 -9.69
CA LYS A 160 2.64 -8.46 -10.28
C LYS A 160 1.55 -7.47 -10.68
N LEU A 161 1.65 -6.23 -10.23
CA LEU A 161 0.78 -5.11 -10.60
C LEU A 161 1.52 -4.27 -11.64
N ILE A 162 0.80 -3.85 -12.69
CA ILE A 162 1.38 -3.19 -13.86
C ILE A 162 0.59 -1.89 -14.12
N HIS A 163 1.31 -0.80 -14.40
CA HIS A 163 0.70 0.51 -14.67
C HIS A 163 -0.19 0.47 -15.92
N SER A 164 0.42 0.23 -17.07
CA SER A 164 -0.23 -0.04 -18.36
C SER A 164 0.87 -0.52 -19.31
N HIS A 165 0.54 -1.46 -20.20
CA HIS A 165 1.46 -1.94 -21.23
C HIS A 165 1.76 -0.92 -22.32
N GLU A 166 1.10 0.24 -22.35
CA GLU A 166 1.18 1.22 -23.44
C GLU A 166 2.11 2.42 -23.13
N THR A 167 2.66 2.49 -21.92
CA THR A 167 3.45 3.65 -21.48
C THR A 167 4.97 3.48 -21.72
N LYS A 168 5.68 4.61 -21.85
CA LYS A 168 7.15 4.67 -22.01
C LYS A 168 7.91 4.13 -20.79
N TYR A 169 7.31 4.20 -19.60
CA TYR A 169 7.85 3.73 -18.34
C TYR A 169 7.03 2.57 -17.80
N LEU A 170 7.62 1.38 -17.75
CA LEU A 170 7.01 0.21 -17.14
C LEU A 170 7.40 0.16 -15.66
N TYR A 171 6.53 0.69 -14.80
CA TYR A 171 6.59 0.43 -13.37
C TYR A 171 5.83 -0.86 -13.08
N TYR A 172 6.44 -1.76 -12.30
CA TYR A 172 5.70 -2.85 -11.69
C TYR A 172 5.96 -2.97 -10.19
N LEU A 173 4.94 -3.40 -9.47
CA LEU A 173 5.00 -3.80 -8.08
C LEU A 173 4.62 -5.28 -7.99
N SER A 174 5.58 -6.13 -7.66
CA SER A 174 5.31 -7.54 -7.35
C SER A 174 5.20 -7.74 -5.85
N ILE A 175 4.15 -8.40 -5.38
CA ILE A 175 3.93 -8.70 -3.97
C ILE A 175 3.72 -10.20 -3.80
N SER A 176 4.33 -10.80 -2.78
CA SER A 176 4.09 -12.19 -2.40
C SER A 176 2.63 -12.42 -2.04
N LYS A 177 2.03 -13.49 -2.60
CA LYS A 177 0.65 -13.90 -2.32
C LYS A 177 0.41 -14.21 -0.83
N ASN A 178 1.47 -14.43 -0.05
CA ASN A 178 1.38 -14.61 1.40
C ASN A 178 0.78 -13.39 2.13
N ILE A 179 0.75 -12.21 1.49
CA ILE A 179 0.09 -11.02 2.04
C ILE A 179 -1.43 -11.17 2.17
N ASN A 180 -2.04 -12.15 1.48
CA ASN A 180 -3.49 -12.32 1.38
C ASN A 180 -4.21 -12.37 2.74
N LYS A 181 -3.62 -13.03 3.75
CA LYS A 181 -4.20 -13.08 5.11
C LYS A 181 -4.28 -11.68 5.74
N LEU A 182 -3.23 -10.88 5.58
CA LEU A 182 -3.19 -9.50 6.05
C LEU A 182 -4.20 -8.65 5.28
N LEU A 183 -4.25 -8.73 3.95
CA LEU A 183 -5.22 -7.99 3.15
C LEU A 183 -6.66 -8.27 3.59
N LYS A 184 -7.00 -9.55 3.85
CA LYS A 184 -8.32 -9.95 4.36
C LYS A 184 -8.70 -9.28 5.68
N ILE A 185 -7.71 -8.95 6.53
CA ILE A 185 -7.93 -8.21 7.77
C ILE A 185 -8.16 -6.73 7.46
N LEU A 186 -7.31 -6.13 6.62
CA LEU A 186 -7.31 -4.68 6.37
C LEU A 186 -8.53 -4.21 5.58
N ILE A 187 -9.03 -5.02 4.64
CA ILE A 187 -10.20 -4.68 3.81
C ILE A 187 -11.55 -4.96 4.49
N ASN A 188 -11.54 -5.52 5.70
CA ASN A 188 -12.74 -5.88 6.44
C ASN A 188 -12.78 -5.13 7.78
N ASN A 189 -13.70 -4.19 7.92
CA ASN A 189 -13.78 -3.33 9.12
C ASN A 189 -13.92 -4.12 10.43
N LYS A 190 -14.72 -5.20 10.49
CA LYS A 190 -14.87 -6.04 11.69
C LYS A 190 -13.55 -6.68 12.09
N LYS A 191 -12.84 -7.27 11.13
CA LYS A 191 -11.53 -7.90 11.38
C LYS A 191 -10.45 -6.88 11.72
N LEU A 192 -10.45 -5.73 11.06
CA LEU A 192 -9.54 -4.64 11.37
C LEU A 192 -9.75 -4.16 12.81
N LYS A 193 -11.00 -4.00 13.23
CA LYS A 193 -11.37 -3.59 14.59
C LYS A 193 -10.85 -4.58 15.65
N GLU A 194 -10.90 -5.88 15.37
CA GLU A 194 -10.33 -6.94 16.22
C GLU A 194 -8.80 -6.99 16.20
N PHE A 195 -8.20 -6.71 15.05
CA PHE A 195 -6.74 -6.68 14.87
C PHE A 195 -6.08 -5.57 15.69
N ILE A 196 -6.77 -4.43 15.86
CA ILE A 196 -6.30 -3.33 16.70
C ILE A 196 -6.34 -3.75 18.17
N LYS A 197 -5.20 -4.19 18.71
CA LYS A 197 -5.06 -4.55 20.14
C LYS A 197 -4.44 -3.42 20.91
#